data_AF-A0A0C2FD05-F1
#
_entry.id   AF-A0A0C2FD05-F1
#
_cell.length_a   1.000
_cell.length_b   1.000
_cell.length_c   1.000
_cell.angle_alpha   90.00
_cell.angle_beta   90.00
_cell.angle_gamma   90.00
#
_symmetry.space_group_name_H-M   'P 1'
#
loop_
_entity.id
_entity.type
_entity.pdbx_description
1 polymer ?
#
loop_
_entity_poly.entity_id
_entity_poly.type
_entity_poly.pdbx_seq_one_letter_code
_entity_poly.pdbx_strand_id
1 'polypeptide(L)'
;MSRASSFALSFLKLTSYAFNSILAFKHYIGEDSAGHRYYEIQNTRQNVTRGYDPPPNNPKSEPGVEWQSWLKGTRRFPPSDDEIALNRMKEQVSSTVLIQVFHDRRLYT
;
A
#
# COMPACT_ATOMS: atom_id res chain seq x y z
N MET A 1 -54.17 17.89 11.74
CA MET A 1 -53.27 16.91 11.08
C MET A 1 -52.25 17.68 10.27
N SER A 2 -51.08 18.01 10.83
CA SER A 2 -50.05 18.79 10.11
C SER A 2 -49.04 17.85 9.46
N ARG A 3 -49.06 17.81 8.12
CA ARG A 3 -48.02 17.16 7.32
C ARG A 3 -46.78 18.05 7.35
N ALA A 4 -45.78 17.67 8.15
CA ALA A 4 -44.45 18.30 8.06
C ALA A 4 -43.95 18.20 6.62
N SER A 5 -43.52 19.34 6.06
CA SER A 5 -43.15 19.42 4.64
C SER A 5 -41.93 18.55 4.34
N SER A 6 -41.97 17.80 3.23
CA SER A 6 -40.90 16.90 2.77
C SER A 6 -39.57 17.58 2.41
N PHE A 7 -39.43 18.89 2.63
CA PHE A 7 -38.23 19.66 2.29
C PHE A 7 -37.25 19.84 3.46
N ALA A 8 -37.64 19.56 4.70
CA ALA A 8 -36.74 19.70 5.86
C ALA A 8 -35.78 18.51 6.05
N LEU A 9 -36.15 17.33 5.54
CA LEU A 9 -35.36 16.10 5.71
C LEU A 9 -34.21 15.95 4.72
N SER A 10 -34.18 16.73 3.63
CA SER A 10 -33.12 16.71 2.63
C SER A 10 -31.89 17.53 3.04
N PHE A 11 -32.07 18.67 3.73
CA PHE A 11 -30.95 19.53 4.16
C PHE A 11 -30.09 18.92 5.28
N LEU A 12 -30.67 18.11 6.16
CA LEU A 12 -29.92 17.44 7.25
C LEU A 12 -29.06 16.27 6.77
N LYS A 13 -29.41 15.63 5.64
CA LYS A 13 -28.55 14.60 5.03
C LYS A 13 -27.31 15.20 4.37
N LEU A 14 -27.41 16.41 3.81
CA LEU A 14 -26.32 17.09 3.11
C LEU A 14 -25.21 17.57 4.07
N THR A 15 -25.54 18.03 5.28
CA THR A 15 -24.54 18.47 6.27
C THR A 15 -23.73 17.31 6.84
N SER A 16 -24.39 16.18 7.13
CA SER A 16 -23.72 14.93 7.52
C SER A 16 -22.81 14.40 6.41
N TYR A 17 -23.20 14.60 5.15
CA TYR A 17 -22.41 14.22 3.99
C TYR A 17 -21.14 15.05 3.81
N ALA A 18 -21.11 16.32 4.22
CA ALA A 18 -19.93 17.16 4.10
C ALA A 18 -18.93 16.96 5.25
N PHE A 19 -19.42 16.67 6.46
CA PHE A 19 -18.56 16.50 7.64
C PHE A 19 -17.71 15.23 7.60
N ASN A 20 -18.29 14.09 7.18
CA ASN A 20 -17.54 12.83 7.13
C ASN A 20 -16.37 12.86 6.12
N SER A 21 -16.43 13.66 5.05
CA SER A 21 -15.32 13.82 4.10
C SER A 21 -14.17 14.69 4.61
N ILE A 22 -14.34 15.42 5.72
CA ILE A 22 -13.32 16.35 6.24
C ILE A 22 -12.21 15.63 7.00
N LEU A 23 -12.44 14.38 7.45
CA LEU A 23 -11.48 13.63 8.27
C LEU A 23 -11.17 12.26 7.65
N ALA A 24 -10.71 12.23 6.40
CA ALA A 24 -9.99 11.07 5.91
C ALA A 24 -8.67 10.97 6.70
N PHE A 25 -8.54 9.95 7.54
CA PHE A 25 -7.35 9.79 8.38
C PHE A 25 -6.48 8.65 7.84
N LYS A 26 -5.17 8.89 7.86
CA LYS A 26 -4.15 7.91 7.48
C LYS A 26 -3.81 7.09 8.73
N HIS A 27 -4.14 5.80 8.73
CA HIS A 27 -3.69 4.84 9.73
C HIS A 27 -2.34 4.27 9.32
N TYR A 28 -1.31 4.49 10.14
CA TYR A 28 0.04 3.98 9.88
C TYR A 28 0.08 2.46 9.99
N ILE A 29 0.66 1.80 9.00
CA ILE A 29 0.76 0.34 8.92
C ILE A 29 2.19 -0.13 9.17
N GLY A 30 3.18 0.50 8.53
CA GLY A 30 4.56 0.06 8.63
C GLY A 30 5.51 0.86 7.74
N GLU A 31 6.78 0.49 7.83
CA GLU A 31 7.88 1.07 7.08
C GLU A 31 8.73 -0.05 6.50
N ASP A 32 9.25 0.12 5.29
CA ASP A 32 10.19 -0.86 4.72
C ASP A 32 11.64 -0.50 5.00
N SER A 33 12.56 -1.41 4.66
CA SER A 33 14.00 -1.19 4.85
C SER A 33 14.58 -0.02 4.02
N ALA A 34 13.82 0.53 3.07
CA ALA A 34 14.20 1.69 2.28
C ALA A 34 13.62 3.01 2.85
N GLY A 35 12.80 2.93 3.89
CA GLY A 35 12.20 4.08 4.57
C GLY A 35 10.90 4.59 3.94
N HIS A 36 10.23 3.77 3.12
CA HIS A 36 8.88 4.10 2.65
C HIS A 36 7.88 3.85 3.76
N ARG A 37 6.99 4.82 4.03
CA ARG A 37 5.97 4.72 5.08
C ARG A 37 4.62 4.39 4.46
N TYR A 38 4.00 3.32 4.90
CA TYR A 38 2.74 2.80 4.35
C TYR A 38 1.58 3.10 5.28
N TYR A 39 0.44 3.46 4.70
CA TYR A 39 -0.76 3.82 5.44
C TYR A 39 -2.03 3.31 4.77
N GLU A 40 -3.03 3.04 5.62
CA GLU A 40 -4.40 2.78 5.21
C GLU A 40 -5.22 4.07 5.37
N ILE A 41 -5.95 4.44 4.33
CA ILE A 41 -6.81 5.62 4.31
C ILE A 41 -8.20 5.17 4.74
N GLN A 42 -8.60 5.58 5.93
CA GLN A 42 -9.93 5.32 6.46
C GLN A 42 -10.84 6.53 6.23
N ASN A 43 -12.14 6.27 6.17
CA ASN A 43 -13.16 7.31 5.97
C ASN A 43 -12.96 8.14 4.68
N THR A 44 -12.49 7.49 3.61
CA THR A 44 -12.38 8.08 2.27
C THR A 44 -13.53 7.63 1.38
N ARG A 45 -14.00 8.54 0.51
CA ARG A 45 -14.94 8.23 -0.59
C ARG A 45 -14.23 7.82 -1.87
N GLN A 46 -12.90 7.85 -1.88
CA GLN A 46 -12.09 7.46 -3.03
C GLN A 46 -12.00 5.94 -3.12
N ASN A 47 -11.82 5.43 -4.34
CA ASN A 47 -11.56 4.01 -4.57
C ASN A 47 -10.16 3.58 -4.07
N VAL A 48 -9.30 4.56 -3.75
CA VAL A 48 -7.96 4.33 -3.19
C VAL A 48 -8.05 4.38 -1.67
N THR A 49 -7.87 3.23 -1.04
CA THR A 49 -7.90 3.06 0.43
C THR A 49 -6.51 2.85 1.02
N ARG A 50 -5.45 2.82 0.20
CA ARG A 50 -4.08 2.51 0.61
C ARG A 50 -3.11 3.44 -0.08
N GLY A 51 -2.04 3.83 0.61
CA GLY A 51 -1.02 4.71 0.06
C GLY A 51 0.33 4.55 0.75
N TYR A 52 1.32 5.23 0.20
CA TYR A 52 2.66 5.31 0.76
C TYR A 52 3.23 6.70 0.60
N ASP A 53 4.09 7.10 1.54
CA ASP A 53 4.91 8.30 1.44
C ASP A 53 6.37 7.84 1.18
N PRO A 54 7.04 8.35 0.13
CA PRO A 54 8.43 7.98 -0.16
C PRO A 54 9.39 8.53 0.91
N PRO A 55 10.59 7.92 1.05
CA PRO A 55 11.59 8.40 1.97
C PRO A 55 12.07 9.81 1.58
N PRO A 56 12.37 10.70 2.56
CA PRO A 56 12.77 12.08 2.27
C PRO A 56 14.07 12.16 1.47
N ASN A 57 14.93 11.16 1.58
CA ASN A 57 16.20 11.09 0.86
C ASN A 57 16.05 10.65 -0.61
N ASN A 58 14.94 9.99 -0.96
CA ASN A 58 14.71 9.52 -2.32
C ASN A 58 13.21 9.59 -2.70
N PRO A 59 12.73 10.76 -3.13
CA PRO A 59 11.31 10.98 -3.40
C PRO A 59 10.78 10.24 -4.64
N LYS A 60 11.66 9.72 -5.49
CA LYS A 60 11.30 8.92 -6.68
C LYS A 60 11.45 7.41 -6.43
N SER A 61 11.79 7.02 -5.21
CA SER A 61 11.94 5.62 -4.86
C SER A 61 10.59 4.91 -4.96
N GLU A 62 10.60 3.75 -5.61
CA GLU A 62 9.42 2.90 -5.72
C GLU A 62 9.38 1.90 -4.57
N PRO A 63 8.17 1.59 -4.05
CA PRO A 63 8.01 0.56 -3.04
C PRO A 63 8.33 -0.82 -3.62
N GLY A 64 8.80 -1.74 -2.78
CA GLY A 64 9.08 -3.12 -3.18
C GLY A 64 7.85 -3.88 -3.68
N VAL A 65 8.06 -4.97 -4.41
CA VAL A 65 6.99 -5.77 -5.07
C VAL A 65 5.89 -6.25 -4.10
N GLU A 66 6.28 -6.61 -2.88
CA GLU A 66 5.36 -7.04 -1.82
C GLU A 66 4.41 -5.91 -1.40
N TRP A 67 4.99 -4.72 -1.18
CA TRP A 67 4.23 -3.53 -0.81
C TRP A 67 3.39 -2.99 -1.97
N GLN A 68 3.88 -3.08 -3.21
CA GLN A 68 3.08 -2.78 -4.41
C GLN A 68 1.84 -3.66 -4.52
N SER A 69 1.97 -4.96 -4.20
CA SER A 69 0.85 -5.91 -4.23
C SER A 69 -0.20 -5.60 -3.17
N TRP A 70 0.24 -5.13 -2.00
CA TRP A 70 -0.66 -4.64 -0.96
C TRP A 70 -1.33 -3.31 -1.35
N LEU A 71 -0.59 -2.34 -1.89
CA LEU A 71 -1.13 -1.06 -2.35
C LEU A 71 -2.18 -1.22 -3.45
N LYS A 72 -1.99 -2.17 -4.37
CA LYS A 72 -2.94 -2.51 -5.44
C LYS A 72 -4.20 -3.23 -4.96
N GLY A 73 -4.24 -3.69 -3.71
CA GLY A 73 -5.39 -4.44 -3.17
C GLY A 73 -5.39 -5.92 -3.49
N THR A 74 -4.40 -6.43 -4.24
CA THR A 74 -4.28 -7.87 -4.54
C THR A 74 -4.07 -8.69 -3.27
N ARG A 75 -3.35 -8.14 -2.30
CA ARG A 75 -3.11 -8.76 -0.99
C ARG A 75 -3.98 -8.09 0.09
N ARG A 76 -4.67 -8.87 0.94
CA ARG A 76 -5.48 -8.31 2.04
C ARG A 76 -4.64 -7.74 3.19
N PHE A 77 -3.59 -8.46 3.57
CA PHE A 77 -2.72 -8.11 4.69
C PHE A 77 -1.42 -7.49 4.20
N PRO A 78 -0.84 -6.51 4.93
CA PRO A 78 0.50 -6.00 4.61
C PRO A 78 1.53 -7.14 4.67
N PRO A 79 2.62 -7.06 3.91
CA PRO A 79 3.70 -8.02 4.02
C PRO A 79 4.35 -7.93 5.40
N SER A 80 4.76 -9.08 5.94
CA SER A 80 5.53 -9.12 7.19
C SER A 80 7.03 -8.98 6.91
N ASP A 81 7.78 -8.48 7.88
CA ASP A 81 9.23 -8.34 7.77
C ASP A 81 9.92 -9.68 7.49
N ASP A 82 9.43 -10.77 8.08
CA ASP A 82 9.94 -12.12 7.87
C ASP A 82 9.76 -12.60 6.42
N GLU A 83 8.60 -12.33 5.82
CA GLU A 83 8.35 -12.68 4.42
C GLU A 83 9.25 -11.89 3.46
N ILE A 84 9.44 -10.59 3.74
CA ILE A 84 10.32 -9.73 2.96
C ILE A 84 11.77 -10.22 3.07
N ALA A 85 12.20 -10.64 4.26
CA ALA A 85 13.54 -11.20 4.47
C ALA A 85 13.74 -12.52 3.69
N LEU A 86 12.75 -13.42 3.75
CA LEU A 86 12.78 -14.69 3.01
C LEU A 86 12.83 -14.48 1.50
N ASN A 87 12.07 -13.53 0.96
CA ASN A 87 12.08 -13.25 -0.47
C ASN A 87 13.41 -12.64 -0.92
N ARG A 88 14.02 -11.76 -0.10
CA ARG A 88 15.39 -11.27 -0.34
C ARG A 88 16.43 -12.40 -0.34
N MET A 89 16.34 -13.34 0.59
CA MET A 89 17.24 -14.50 0.61
C MET A 89 17.05 -15.35 -0.65
N LYS A 90 15.81 -15.59 -1.08
CA LYS A 90 15.52 -16.33 -2.32
C LYS A 90 16.13 -15.65 -3.55
N GLU A 91 15.98 -14.33 -3.67
CA GLU A 91 16.56 -13.56 -4.79
C GLU A 91 18.09 -13.71 -4.84
N GLN A 92 18.76 -13.62 -3.69
CA GLN A 92 20.22 -13.78 -3.59
C GLN A 92 20.68 -15.19 -3.98
N VAL A 93 19.94 -16.22 -3.54
CA VAL A 93 20.24 -17.62 -3.90
C VAL A 93 20.02 -17.84 -5.39
N SER A 94 18.92 -17.36 -5.96
CA SER A 94 18.64 -17.48 -7.40
C SER A 94 19.71 -16.79 -8.24
N SER A 95 20.17 -15.59 -7.88
CA SER A 95 21.26 -14.93 -8.60
C SER A 95 22.58 -15.71 -8.54
N THR A 96 22.90 -16.28 -7.37
CA THR A 96 24.14 -17.04 -7.18
C THR A 96 24.12 -18.33 -7.99
N VAL A 97 23.00 -19.06 -7.97
CA VAL A 97 22.82 -20.29 -8.75
C VAL A 97 22.95 -20.02 -10.25
N LEU A 98 22.37 -18.93 -10.75
CA LEU A 98 22.50 -18.57 -12.18
C LEU A 98 23.96 -18.29 -12.55
N ILE A 99 24.69 -17.52 -11.74
CA ILE A 99 26.11 -17.24 -11.97
C ILE A 99 26.94 -18.54 -11.99
N GLN A 100 26.69 -19.45 -11.05
CA GLN A 100 27.36 -20.75 -11.00
C GLN A 100 27.10 -21.56 -12.27
N VAL A 101 25.84 -21.66 -12.71
CA VAL A 101 25.47 -22.40 -13.94
C VAL A 101 26.13 -21.78 -15.18
N PHE A 102 26.22 -20.44 -15.25
CA PHE A 102 26.90 -19.76 -16.36
C PHE A 102 28.42 -19.95 -16.32
N HIS A 103 29.02 -19.94 -15.13
CA HIS A 103 30.44 -20.21 -14.95
C HIS A 103 30.79 -21.65 -15.37
N ASP A 104 30.01 -22.63 -14.91
CA ASP A 104 30.23 -24.05 -15.24
C ASP A 104 30.06 -24.32 -16.74
N ARG A 105 29.12 -23.64 -17.41
CA ARG A 105 28.95 -23.77 -18.87
C ARG A 105 30.07 -23.12 -19.69
N ARG A 106 30.80 -22.15 -19.14
CA ARG A 106 31.94 -21.50 -19.82
C ARG A 106 33.22 -22.34 -19.84
N LEU A 107 33.30 -23.40 -19.03
CA LEU A 107 34.48 -24.26 -18.91
C LEU A 107 34.47 -25.46 -19.87
N TYR A 108 33.42 -25.62 -20.68
CA TYR A 108 33.27 -26.73 -21.63
C TYR A 108 33.19 -26.28 -23.11
N THR A 109 33.62 -25.06 -23.42
CA THR A 109 33.80 -24.54 -24.79
C THR A 109 35.24 -24.15 -25.02
#